data_AF-A0A315VZV7-F1
#
_entry.id   AF-A0A315VZV7-F1
#
_cell.length_a   1.000
_cell.length_b   1.000
_cell.length_c   1.000
_cell.angle_alpha   90.00
_cell.angle_beta   90.00
_cell.angle_gamma   90.00
#
_symmetry.space_group_name_H-M   'P 1'
#
loop_
_entity.id
_entity.type
_entity.pdbx_description
1 polymer ?
#
loop_
_entity_poly.entity_id
_entity_poly.type
_entity_poly.pdbx_seq_one_letter_code
_entity_poly.pdbx_strand_id
1 'polypeptide(L)'
;MPPISRDLNTHCRCLQVESRIIPAENLKSIKLVPEGPNCAETEVIAGLVSGEKVCLNPRSAWVKKLVQFVLERQTQKQKAAPTKKA
;
A
#
# COMPACT_ATOMS: atom_id res chain seq x y z
N MET A 1 34.97 14.46 -9.53
CA MET A 1 33.81 13.69 -10.04
C MET A 1 33.75 12.40 -9.23
N PRO A 2 32.89 12.31 -8.20
CA PRO A 2 32.81 11.11 -7.36
C PRO A 2 32.14 9.98 -8.13
N PRO A 3 32.45 8.70 -7.82
CA PRO A 3 31.95 7.57 -8.57
C PRO A 3 30.45 7.43 -8.36
N ILE A 4 29.79 6.90 -9.39
CA ILE A 4 28.39 6.52 -9.43
C ILE A 4 28.25 5.31 -8.49
N SER A 5 28.27 5.55 -7.18
CA SER A 5 27.95 4.54 -6.20
C SER A 5 26.50 4.16 -6.45
N ARG A 6 26.36 2.97 -7.05
CA ARG A 6 25.18 2.13 -7.11
C ARG A 6 24.42 2.27 -5.81
N ASP A 7 23.52 3.24 -5.78
CA ASP A 7 22.73 3.56 -4.61
C ASP A 7 21.80 2.36 -4.46
N LEU A 8 22.21 1.43 -3.60
CA LEU A 8 21.30 0.50 -2.95
C LEU A 8 20.38 1.37 -2.09
N ASN A 9 19.51 2.13 -2.76
CA ASN A 9 18.46 2.90 -2.15
C ASN A 9 17.43 1.87 -1.67
N THR A 10 17.78 1.06 -0.67
CA THR A 10 16.86 0.20 0.07
C THR A 10 16.00 1.08 0.97
N HIS A 11 15.40 2.10 0.36
CA HIS A 11 14.44 2.97 0.99
C HIS A 11 13.08 2.40 0.60
N CYS A 12 12.32 2.08 1.63
CA CYS A 12 10.89 1.85 1.54
C CYS A 12 10.24 2.99 0.73
N ARG A 13 9.22 2.69 -0.07
CA ARG A 13 8.54 3.71 -0.90
C ARG A 13 7.93 4.81 -0.03
N CYS A 14 7.64 4.49 1.22
CA CYS A 14 7.09 5.34 2.24
C CYS A 14 8.19 5.74 3.23
N LEU A 15 8.57 7.02 3.19
CA LEU A 15 9.46 7.62 4.20
C LEU A 15 8.70 7.97 5.49
N GLN A 16 7.40 8.27 5.37
CA GLN A 16 6.50 8.50 6.50
C GLN A 16 5.26 7.62 6.35
N VAL A 17 4.89 6.96 7.44
CA VAL A 17 3.66 6.21 7.56
C VAL A 17 2.67 6.96 8.41
N GLU A 18 1.44 7.00 7.96
CA GLU A 18 0.34 7.68 8.61
C GLU A 18 -0.48 6.65 9.40
N SER A 19 -0.59 6.88 10.71
CA SER A 19 -1.33 5.98 11.61
C SER A 19 -2.71 6.51 11.97
N ARG A 20 -3.08 7.70 11.45
CA ARG A 20 -4.38 8.33 11.63
C ARG A 20 -5.46 7.56 10.89
N ILE A 21 -6.63 7.40 11.53
CA ILE A 21 -7.76 6.67 10.95
C ILE A 21 -8.30 7.46 9.76
N ILE A 22 -8.25 6.85 8.57
CA ILE A 22 -8.84 7.41 7.35
C ILE A 22 -10.17 6.71 7.07
N PRO A 23 -11.28 7.45 6.92
CA PRO A 23 -12.57 6.88 6.55
C PRO A 23 -12.48 6.15 5.20
N ALA A 24 -13.15 5.00 5.09
CA ALA A 24 -13.21 4.25 3.84
C ALA A 24 -13.81 5.04 2.67
N GLU A 25 -14.65 6.03 2.96
CA GLU A 25 -15.24 6.95 1.97
C GLU A 25 -14.19 7.82 1.27
N ASN A 26 -13.12 8.17 1.98
CA ASN A 26 -12.02 8.95 1.42
C ASN A 26 -11.02 8.09 0.67
N LEU A 27 -11.13 6.76 0.73
CA LEU A 27 -10.19 5.84 0.10
C LEU A 27 -10.67 5.42 -1.28
N LYS A 28 -9.93 5.85 -2.30
CA LYS A 28 -10.18 5.54 -3.71
C LYS A 28 -9.53 4.22 -4.13
N SER A 29 -8.31 3.96 -3.66
CA SER A 29 -7.56 2.75 -4.02
C SER A 29 -6.62 2.37 -2.89
N ILE A 30 -6.36 1.08 -2.72
CA ILE A 30 -5.39 0.57 -1.75
C ILE A 30 -4.42 -0.33 -2.49
N LYS A 31 -3.12 -0.11 -2.27
CA LYS A 31 -2.03 -0.89 -2.82
C LYS A 31 -1.20 -1.45 -1.68
N LEU A 32 -1.24 -2.77 -1.52
CA LEU A 32 -0.39 -3.48 -0.59
C LEU A 32 0.96 -3.75 -1.27
N VAL A 33 2.04 -3.38 -0.61
CA VAL A 33 3.41 -3.65 -1.05
C VAL A 33 4.05 -4.53 0.02
N PRO A 34 4.22 -5.84 -0.23
CA PRO A 34 4.85 -6.72 0.76
C PRO A 34 6.33 -6.36 0.93
N GLU A 35 6.90 -6.84 2.03
CA GLU A 35 8.34 -6.81 2.26
C GLU A 35 9.10 -7.44 1.09
N GLY A 36 10.24 -6.86 0.74
CA GLY A 36 11.05 -7.28 -0.39
C GLY A 36 12.53 -6.97 -0.19
N PRO A 37 13.39 -7.31 -1.16
CA PRO A 37 14.84 -7.12 -1.05
C PRO A 37 15.25 -5.64 -0.85
N ASN A 38 14.35 -4.71 -1.13
CA ASN A 38 14.58 -3.27 -0.99
C ASN A 38 13.94 -2.65 0.27
N CYS A 39 13.04 -3.35 0.96
CA CYS A 39 12.36 -2.85 2.16
C CYS A 39 11.88 -4.04 3.00
N ALA A 40 12.39 -4.14 4.23
CA ALA A 40 12.06 -5.24 5.16
C ALA A 40 10.71 -5.08 5.86
N GLU A 41 9.95 -4.02 5.55
CA GLU A 41 8.63 -3.77 6.14
C GLU A 41 7.55 -3.78 5.05
N THR A 42 6.37 -4.30 5.38
CA THR A 42 5.20 -4.24 4.50
C THR A 42 4.66 -2.82 4.44
N GLU A 43 4.46 -2.27 3.26
CA GLU A 43 3.93 -0.92 3.08
C GLU A 43 2.50 -0.96 2.56
N VAL A 44 1.63 -0.14 3.14
CA VAL A 44 0.24 -0.02 2.68
C VAL A 44 0.05 1.37 2.10
N ILE A 45 -0.10 1.48 0.78
CA ILE A 45 -0.26 2.78 0.11
C ILE A 45 -1.73 2.97 -0.25
N ALA A 46 -2.37 3.93 0.40
CA ALA A 46 -3.74 4.34 0.12
C ALA A 46 -3.75 5.55 -0.82
N GLY A 47 -4.52 5.46 -1.90
CA GLY A 47 -4.91 6.60 -2.71
C GLY A 47 -6.22 7.18 -2.19
N LEU A 48 -6.21 8.45 -1.83
CA LEU A 48 -7.38 9.20 -1.42
C LEU A 48 -8.23 9.62 -2.64
N VAL A 49 -9.51 9.88 -2.41
CA VAL A 49 -10.42 10.45 -3.43
C VAL A 49 -9.94 11.82 -3.91
N SER A 50 -9.27 12.58 -3.03
CA SER A 50 -8.59 13.84 -3.34
C SER A 50 -7.45 13.70 -4.36
N GLY A 51 -7.00 12.47 -4.65
CA GLY A 51 -5.87 12.19 -5.55
C GLY A 51 -4.52 12.07 -4.84
N GLU A 52 -4.47 12.40 -3.55
CA GLU A 52 -3.28 12.25 -2.71
C GLU A 52 -3.00 10.77 -2.41
N LYS A 53 -1.71 10.42 -2.31
CA LYS A 53 -1.26 9.09 -1.90
C LYS A 53 -0.67 9.17 -0.51
N VAL A 54 -1.24 8.40 0.40
CA VAL A 54 -0.81 8.33 1.78
C VAL A 54 -0.35 6.93 2.10
N CYS A 55 0.79 6.82 2.75
CA CYS A 55 1.29 5.56 3.27
C CYS A 55 0.66 5.31 4.64
N LEU A 56 0.18 4.10 4.88
CA LEU A 56 -0.48 3.68 6.10
C LEU A 56 0.38 2.65 6.82
N ASN A 57 0.39 2.74 8.15
CA ASN A 57 1.18 1.84 8.98
C ASN A 57 0.53 0.44 9.08
N PRO A 58 1.14 -0.64 8.56
CA PRO A 58 0.58 -2.00 8.62
C PRO A 58 0.42 -2.55 10.06
N ARG A 59 1.16 -1.99 11.03
CA ARG A 59 1.12 -2.42 12.43
C ARG A 59 -0.14 -1.93 13.13
N SER A 60 -0.79 -0.90 12.61
CA SER A 60 -2.02 -0.31 13.17
C SER A 60 -3.23 -1.23 12.98
N ALA A 61 -4.01 -1.42 14.05
CA ALA A 61 -5.18 -2.31 14.04
C ALA A 61 -6.25 -1.90 13.03
N TRP A 62 -6.46 -0.59 12.84
CA TRP A 62 -7.44 -0.09 11.88
C TRP A 62 -7.00 -0.34 10.42
N VAL A 63 -5.69 -0.28 10.12
CA VAL A 63 -5.15 -0.58 8.78
C VAL A 63 -5.35 -2.05 8.44
N LYS A 64 -5.14 -2.95 9.41
CA LYS A 64 -5.45 -4.37 9.24
C LYS A 64 -6.94 -4.59 8.90
N LYS A 65 -7.85 -3.94 9.63
CA LYS A 65 -9.29 -3.98 9.34
C LYS A 65 -9.64 -3.40 7.98
N LEU A 66 -8.99 -2.30 7.59
CA LEU A 66 -9.18 -1.64 6.30
C LEU A 66 -8.79 -2.58 5.15
N VAL A 67 -7.60 -3.18 5.22
CA VAL A 67 -7.11 -4.12 4.22
C VAL A 67 -8.05 -5.31 4.11
N GLN A 68 -8.48 -5.87 5.25
CA GLN A 68 -9.44 -6.98 5.29
C GLN A 68 -10.77 -6.61 4.62
N PHE A 69 -11.35 -5.46 4.99
CA PHE A 69 -12.60 -4.97 4.42
C PHE A 69 -12.52 -4.75 2.90
N VAL A 70 -11.40 -4.21 2.42
CA VAL A 70 -11.18 -4.03 0.98
C VAL A 70 -10.94 -5.37 0.29
N LEU A 71 -10.22 -6.32 0.90
CA LEU A 71 -10.06 -7.66 0.36
C LEU A 71 -11.42 -8.34 0.20
N GLU A 72 -12.26 -8.33 1.24
CA GLU A 72 -13.60 -8.92 1.24
C GLU A 72 -14.49 -8.31 0.16
N ARG A 73 -14.46 -6.97 0.01
CA ARG A 73 -15.18 -6.26 -1.06
C ARG A 73 -14.61 -6.59 -2.44
N GLN A 74 -13.30 -6.81 -2.55
CA GLN A 74 -12.69 -7.24 -3.80
C GLN A 74 -13.02 -8.70 -4.12
N THR A 75 -13.12 -9.62 -3.15
CA THR A 75 -13.52 -11.00 -3.40
C THR A 75 -14.96 -11.07 -3.95
N GLN A 76 -15.84 -10.17 -3.50
CA GLN A 76 -17.18 -10.04 -4.09
C GLN A 76 -17.17 -9.49 -5.53
N LYS A 77 -16.25 -8.59 -5.87
CA LYS A 77 -16.08 -8.07 -7.24
C LYS A 77 -15.22 -8.95 -8.17
N GLN A 78 -14.28 -9.72 -7.63
CA GLN A 78 -13.39 -10.63 -8.37
C GLN A 78 -14.11 -11.89 -8.86
N LYS A 79 -15.32 -12.18 -8.36
CA LYS A 79 -16.21 -13.15 -9.01
C LYS A 79 -16.69 -12.72 -10.41
N ALA A 80 -16.39 -11.49 -10.87
CA ALA A 80 -16.80 -10.97 -12.17
C ALA A 80 -15.65 -10.41 -13.05
N ALA A 81 -14.37 -10.73 -12.79
CA ALA A 81 -13.28 -10.34 -13.68
C ALA A 81 -12.25 -11.48 -13.86
N PRO A 82 -12.19 -12.10 -15.05
CA PRO A 82 -11.38 -13.26 -15.35
C PRO A 82 -9.92 -12.87 -15.65
N THR A 83 -9.01 -13.79 -15.34
CA THR A 83 -7.76 -14.11 -16.07
C THR A 83 -6.95 -12.96 -16.66
N LYS A 84 -5.70 -12.74 -16.21
CA LYS A 84 -4.60 -12.35 -17.13
C LYS A 84 -3.19 -12.48 -16.55
N LYS A 85 -2.36 -13.14 -17.39
CA LYS A 85 -0.89 -13.22 -17.50
C LYS A 85 -0.23 -14.42 -16.79
N ALA A 86 0.48 -15.31 -17.48
CA ALA A 86 0.71 -15.55 -18.92
C ALA A 86 1.20 -17.00 -19.06
#